data_AF-A0A817MGQ4-F1
#
_entry.id   AF-A0A817MGQ4-F1
#
_cell.length_a   1.000
_cell.length_b   1.000
_cell.length_c   1.000
_cell.angle_alpha   90.00
_cell.angle_beta   90.00
_cell.angle_gamma   90.00
#
_symmetry.space_group_name_H-M   'P 1'
#
loop_
_entity.id
_entity.type
_entity.pdbx_description
1 polymer ?
#
loop_
_entity_poly.entity_id
_entity_poly.type
_entity_poly.pdbx_seq_one_letter_code
_entity_poly.pdbx_strand_id
1 'polypeptide(L)'
;MLIYLITKDGAVLPPDEDVQPFKNNSVYTNAIPSLSIQLAHNISCITNKMISPQCLDIVSNLYFPFDNSIRTYIEYEGFDLNHTTIKQTDVVLLAFPLMWSMNDEIKRNDLLAYEPLTRVWTETQSGVDAVNFITGIGGFLQAVIFGYDGIRLKLSQLEVKPQSHLPGQAIKCIFHGIKYQGFVLDLTINNKTYEIIVSCQNNNDTIPLVYGYGHQHSTLKVNDRLSFPIDTLLIIRRSIALCP
;
A
#
# COMPACT_ATOMS: atom_id res chain seq x y z
N MET A 1 -16.37 -5.04 -24.45
CA MET A 1 -15.36 -5.90 -25.09
C MET A 1 -14.18 -5.93 -24.12
N LEU A 2 -13.89 -7.05 -23.46
CA LEU A 2 -12.76 -7.13 -22.53
C LEU A 2 -11.47 -6.85 -23.31
N ILE A 3 -10.69 -5.87 -22.87
CA ILE A 3 -9.42 -5.50 -23.50
C ILE A 3 -8.31 -6.17 -22.71
N TYR A 4 -7.62 -7.08 -23.39
CA TYR A 4 -6.44 -7.73 -22.87
C TYR A 4 -5.26 -6.78 -23.09
N LEU A 5 -4.65 -6.27 -22.01
CA LEU A 5 -3.46 -5.43 -22.10
C LEU A 5 -2.25 -6.17 -22.68
N ILE A 6 -2.31 -7.49 -22.65
CA ILE A 6 -1.31 -8.41 -23.16
C ILE A 6 -2.16 -9.43 -23.93
N THR A 7 -1.95 -9.50 -25.23
CA THR A 7 -2.88 -9.97 -26.27
C THR A 7 -3.63 -11.28 -25.96
N LYS A 8 -4.61 -11.64 -26.80
CA LYS A 8 -5.31 -12.94 -26.74
C LYS A 8 -4.36 -14.16 -26.76
N ASP A 9 -3.09 -13.95 -27.15
CA ASP A 9 -1.97 -14.90 -27.19
C ASP A 9 -0.80 -14.51 -26.25
N GLY A 10 -0.99 -13.48 -25.43
CA GLY A 10 0.04 -12.81 -24.66
C GLY A 10 0.03 -13.27 -23.22
N ALA A 11 0.93 -14.17 -22.90
CA ALA A 11 1.08 -14.73 -21.57
C ALA A 11 2.16 -13.96 -20.78
N VAL A 12 1.94 -13.79 -19.48
CA VAL A 12 2.88 -13.12 -18.58
C VAL A 12 3.41 -14.01 -17.48
N LEU A 13 4.59 -13.62 -17.00
CA LEU A 13 5.12 -14.05 -15.71
C LEU A 13 4.76 -12.97 -14.68
N PRO A 14 3.92 -13.28 -13.68
CA PRO A 14 3.60 -12.34 -12.63
C PRO A 14 4.70 -12.38 -11.53
N PRO A 15 4.58 -11.62 -10.43
CA PRO A 15 5.50 -11.75 -9.30
C PRO A 15 5.75 -13.18 -8.82
N ASP A 16 4.74 -14.06 -8.82
CA ASP A 16 5.01 -15.49 -8.65
C ASP A 16 5.75 -16.06 -9.88
N GLU A 17 7.06 -16.28 -9.74
CA GLU A 17 7.91 -16.72 -10.85
C GLU A 17 7.84 -18.24 -11.11
N ASP A 18 7.19 -19.02 -10.24
CA ASP A 18 6.99 -20.46 -10.45
C ASP A 18 5.88 -20.73 -11.47
N VAL A 19 5.16 -19.69 -11.90
CA VAL A 19 4.08 -19.75 -12.87
C VAL A 19 4.62 -20.16 -14.24
N GLN A 20 4.47 -21.45 -14.55
CA GLN A 20 4.82 -22.05 -15.83
C GLN A 20 3.68 -22.97 -16.34
N PRO A 21 3.30 -22.88 -17.63
CA PRO A 21 3.68 -21.83 -18.58
C PRO A 21 3.13 -20.47 -18.12
N PHE A 22 3.63 -19.39 -18.73
CA PHE A 22 3.09 -18.05 -18.53
C PHE A 22 1.56 -18.03 -18.68
N LYS A 23 0.90 -17.12 -17.95
CA LYS A 23 -0.56 -17.11 -17.79
C LYS A 23 -1.17 -15.81 -18.30
N ASN A 24 -2.45 -15.87 -18.60
CA ASN A 24 -3.23 -14.70 -19.00
C ASN A 24 -3.83 -14.03 -17.76
N ASN A 25 -4.00 -12.71 -17.84
CA ASN A 25 -4.75 -11.92 -16.87
C ASN A 25 -4.24 -12.04 -15.43
N SER A 26 -2.92 -12.02 -15.22
CA SER A 26 -2.38 -11.83 -13.89
C SER A 26 -2.97 -10.56 -13.26
N VAL A 27 -3.58 -10.70 -12.09
CA VAL A 27 -4.29 -9.61 -11.42
C VAL A 27 -3.33 -8.50 -11.03
N TYR A 28 -2.14 -8.84 -10.54
CA TYR A 28 -1.07 -7.88 -10.24
C TYR A 28 -0.61 -7.16 -11.51
N THR A 29 -0.36 -7.92 -12.58
CA THR A 29 0.13 -7.37 -13.85
C THR A 29 -0.88 -6.43 -14.49
N ASN A 30 -2.19 -6.71 -14.37
CA ASN A 30 -3.25 -5.84 -14.85
C ASN A 30 -3.48 -4.61 -13.96
N ALA A 31 -3.18 -4.69 -12.65
CA ALA A 31 -3.32 -3.57 -11.73
C ALA A 31 -2.32 -2.44 -12.00
N ILE A 32 -1.06 -2.78 -12.31
CA ILE A 32 0.02 -1.81 -12.59
C ILE A 32 -0.33 -0.78 -13.68
N PRO A 33 -0.74 -1.17 -14.90
CA PRO A 33 -1.09 -0.22 -15.95
C PRO A 33 -2.36 0.58 -15.62
N SER A 34 -3.32 -0.01 -14.90
CA SER A 34 -4.49 0.72 -14.41
C SER A 34 -4.08 1.85 -13.45
N LEU A 35 -3.24 1.56 -12.45
CA LEU A 35 -2.70 2.57 -11.54
C LEU A 35 -1.86 3.62 -12.28
N SER A 36 -1.05 3.21 -13.26
CA SER A 36 -0.20 4.10 -14.05
C SER A 36 -1.03 5.11 -14.86
N ILE A 37 -2.10 4.66 -15.50
CA ILE A 37 -3.00 5.53 -16.29
C ILE A 37 -3.86 6.40 -15.38
N GLN A 38 -4.32 5.89 -14.22
CA GLN A 38 -5.00 6.71 -13.21
C GLN A 38 -4.11 7.83 -12.69
N LEU A 39 -2.83 7.55 -12.41
CA LEU A 39 -1.87 8.58 -12.03
C LEU A 39 -1.69 9.60 -13.15
N ALA A 40 -1.50 9.14 -14.39
CA ALA A 40 -1.41 10.02 -15.54
C ALA A 40 -2.64 10.94 -15.61
N HIS A 41 -3.85 10.41 -15.41
CA HIS A 41 -5.11 11.16 -15.47
C HIS A 41 -5.16 12.26 -14.40
N ASN A 42 -4.75 11.93 -13.18
CA ASN A 42 -4.66 12.93 -12.11
C ASN A 42 -3.63 14.03 -12.43
N ILE A 43 -2.51 13.70 -13.08
CA ILE A 43 -1.50 14.69 -13.51
C ILE A 43 -2.01 15.51 -14.71
N SER A 44 -2.82 14.91 -15.58
CA SER A 44 -3.40 15.54 -16.76
C SER A 44 -4.26 16.75 -16.36
N CYS A 45 -5.04 16.60 -15.29
CA CYS A 45 -5.77 17.68 -14.63
C CYS A 45 -4.88 18.85 -14.20
N ILE A 46 -3.72 18.55 -13.58
CA ILE A 46 -2.81 19.57 -13.03
C ILE A 46 -2.04 20.29 -14.13
N THR A 47 -1.64 19.54 -15.16
CA THR A 47 -0.79 20.04 -16.25
C THR A 47 -1.58 20.58 -17.44
N ASN A 48 -2.91 20.45 -17.41
CA ASN A 48 -3.81 20.73 -18.52
C ASN A 48 -3.41 20.02 -19.82
N LYS A 49 -2.84 18.81 -19.70
CA LYS A 49 -2.51 17.93 -20.82
C LYS A 49 -3.59 16.86 -20.94
N MET A 50 -4.01 16.55 -22.15
CA MET A 50 -5.00 15.49 -22.38
C MET A 50 -4.33 14.11 -22.41
N ILE A 51 -5.04 13.12 -21.87
CA ILE A 51 -4.71 11.71 -22.07
C ILE A 51 -5.47 11.20 -23.27
N SER A 52 -4.84 10.29 -24.01
CA SER A 52 -5.53 9.61 -25.11
C SER A 52 -6.75 8.84 -24.58
N PRO A 53 -7.95 9.03 -25.15
CA PRO A 53 -9.14 8.24 -24.82
C PRO A 53 -8.90 6.72 -24.94
N GLN A 54 -8.02 6.29 -25.85
CA GLN A 54 -7.68 4.87 -26.01
C GLN A 54 -7.05 4.28 -24.73
N CYS A 55 -6.23 5.05 -24.01
CA CYS A 55 -5.64 4.58 -22.75
C CYS A 55 -6.71 4.39 -21.67
N LEU A 56 -7.70 5.28 -21.61
CA LEU A 56 -8.81 5.20 -20.66
C LEU A 56 -9.75 4.03 -20.99
N ASP A 57 -9.99 3.79 -22.28
CA ASP A 57 -10.75 2.63 -22.75
C ASP A 57 -10.05 1.31 -22.39
N ILE A 58 -8.72 1.24 -22.53
CA ILE A 58 -7.96 0.05 -22.16
C ILE A 58 -8.17 -0.28 -20.67
N VAL A 59 -7.96 0.68 -19.77
CA VAL A 59 -8.02 0.40 -18.32
C VAL A 59 -9.43 0.14 -17.80
N SER A 60 -10.45 0.75 -18.41
CA SER A 60 -11.84 0.51 -18.04
C SER A 60 -12.34 -0.88 -18.47
N ASN A 61 -11.65 -1.54 -19.41
CA ASN A 61 -12.00 -2.87 -19.91
C ASN A 61 -11.02 -3.97 -19.46
N LEU A 62 -10.10 -3.67 -18.53
CA LEU A 62 -9.21 -4.67 -17.97
C LEU A 62 -9.96 -5.71 -17.17
N TYR A 63 -9.57 -6.97 -17.36
CA TYR A 63 -10.08 -8.07 -16.58
C TYR A 63 -9.27 -8.26 -15.29
N PHE A 64 -9.96 -8.37 -14.17
CA PHE A 64 -9.37 -8.73 -12.89
C PHE A 64 -10.06 -10.00 -12.40
N PRO A 65 -9.38 -11.17 -12.47
CA PRO A 65 -9.96 -12.42 -12.00
C PRO A 65 -10.38 -12.30 -10.53
N PHE A 66 -11.64 -12.57 -10.22
CA PHE A 66 -12.21 -12.39 -8.89
C PHE A 66 -13.27 -13.47 -8.62
N ASP A 67 -13.14 -14.16 -7.49
CA ASP A 67 -14.13 -15.11 -7.01
C ASP A 67 -15.12 -14.41 -6.07
N ASN A 68 -16.36 -14.23 -6.56
CA ASN A 68 -17.42 -13.58 -5.79
C ASN A 68 -17.92 -14.40 -4.58
N SER A 69 -17.71 -15.72 -4.57
CA SER A 69 -18.22 -16.59 -3.50
C SER A 69 -17.40 -16.43 -2.21
N ILE A 70 -16.08 -16.32 -2.33
CA ILE A 70 -15.15 -16.13 -1.22
C ILE A 70 -14.63 -14.68 -1.13
N ARG A 71 -15.00 -13.84 -2.10
CA ARG A 71 -14.61 -12.43 -2.20
C ARG A 71 -13.10 -12.21 -2.24
N THR A 72 -12.44 -12.92 -3.15
CA THR A 72 -10.98 -12.97 -3.27
C THR A 72 -10.55 -12.74 -4.71
N TYR A 73 -9.49 -11.95 -4.92
CA TYR A 73 -8.85 -11.85 -6.22
C TYR A 73 -8.09 -13.14 -6.55
N ILE A 74 -8.21 -13.58 -7.80
CA ILE A 74 -7.54 -14.78 -8.30
C ILE A 74 -6.27 -14.35 -9.05
N GLU A 75 -5.15 -15.01 -8.77
CA GLU A 75 -3.82 -14.58 -9.21
C GLU A 75 -3.74 -14.39 -10.73
N TYR A 76 -4.28 -15.34 -11.48
CA TYR A 76 -4.43 -15.29 -12.92
C TYR A 76 -5.64 -16.14 -13.35
N GLU A 77 -6.03 -16.05 -14.62
CA GLU A 77 -7.15 -16.82 -15.15
C GLU A 77 -6.92 -18.33 -15.05
N GLY A 78 -7.78 -19.03 -14.30
CA GLY A 78 -7.69 -20.48 -14.10
C GLY A 78 -6.74 -20.92 -12.98
N PHE A 79 -6.27 -20.01 -12.12
CA PHE A 79 -5.53 -20.39 -10.91
C PHE A 79 -6.42 -21.21 -9.95
N ASP A 80 -5.84 -22.27 -9.38
CA ASP A 80 -6.51 -23.13 -8.39
C ASP A 80 -5.94 -22.89 -6.99
N LEU A 81 -6.75 -22.28 -6.13
CA LEU A 81 -6.42 -21.96 -4.74
C LEU A 81 -6.16 -23.19 -3.85
N ASN A 82 -6.60 -24.39 -4.23
CA ASN A 82 -6.50 -25.58 -3.37
C ASN A 82 -5.25 -26.43 -3.61
N HIS A 83 -4.61 -26.27 -4.77
CA HIS A 83 -3.58 -27.21 -5.23
C HIS A 83 -2.30 -26.53 -5.71
N THR A 84 -2.20 -25.21 -5.59
CA THR A 84 -1.06 -24.43 -6.09
C THR A 84 -0.25 -23.87 -4.93
N THR A 85 1.06 -24.09 -4.96
CA THR A 85 2.02 -23.42 -4.09
C THR A 85 2.68 -22.30 -4.88
N ILE A 86 2.82 -21.11 -4.29
CA ILE A 86 3.40 -19.94 -4.95
C ILE A 86 4.79 -19.62 -4.37
N LYS A 87 5.67 -19.06 -5.20
CA LYS A 87 7.05 -18.71 -4.81
C LYS A 87 7.13 -17.55 -3.84
N GLN A 88 6.38 -16.50 -4.14
CA GLN A 88 6.38 -15.24 -3.42
C GLN A 88 5.04 -14.56 -3.64
N THR A 89 4.77 -13.54 -2.84
CA THR A 89 3.49 -12.82 -2.84
C THR A 89 3.14 -12.25 -4.21
N ASP A 90 1.89 -12.46 -4.66
CA ASP A 90 1.35 -11.89 -5.90
C ASP A 90 0.09 -11.06 -5.62
N VAL A 91 -1.04 -11.71 -5.32
CA VAL A 91 -2.33 -11.04 -5.08
C VAL A 91 -2.28 -10.10 -3.89
N VAL A 92 -1.62 -10.48 -2.80
CA VAL A 92 -1.51 -9.62 -1.61
C VAL A 92 -0.69 -8.35 -1.90
N LEU A 93 0.12 -8.31 -2.97
CA LEU A 93 0.82 -7.09 -3.39
C LEU A 93 -0.13 -6.00 -3.88
N LEU A 94 -1.37 -6.35 -4.27
CA LEU A 94 -2.43 -5.39 -4.57
C LEU A 94 -2.72 -4.50 -3.35
N ALA A 95 -2.83 -5.10 -2.16
CA ALA A 95 -3.13 -4.37 -0.93
C ALA A 95 -1.93 -3.52 -0.48
N PHE A 96 -0.72 -4.08 -0.55
CA PHE A 96 0.54 -3.37 -0.32
C PHE A 96 1.67 -4.05 -1.10
N PRO A 97 2.47 -3.33 -1.90
CA PRO A 97 2.63 -1.88 -1.89
C PRO A 97 1.73 -1.12 -2.87
N LEU A 98 0.95 -1.79 -3.73
CA LEU A 98 0.19 -1.09 -4.78
C LEU A 98 -0.94 -0.22 -4.25
N MET A 99 -1.42 -0.49 -3.03
CA MET A 99 -2.52 0.25 -2.41
C MET A 99 -3.76 0.30 -3.30
N TRP A 100 -4.00 -0.79 -4.05
CA TRP A 100 -5.15 -0.96 -4.91
C TRP A 100 -6.45 -0.76 -4.13
N SER A 101 -7.39 -0.03 -4.73
CA SER A 101 -8.64 0.31 -4.06
C SER A 101 -9.52 -0.92 -3.95
N MET A 102 -9.65 -1.43 -2.73
CA MET A 102 -10.48 -2.58 -2.41
C MET A 102 -10.98 -2.50 -0.96
N ASN A 103 -12.06 -3.21 -0.68
CA ASN A 103 -12.64 -3.30 0.66
C ASN A 103 -11.67 -4.02 1.63
N ASP A 104 -11.66 -3.63 2.90
CA ASP A 104 -10.84 -4.28 3.94
C ASP A 104 -11.20 -5.77 4.13
N GLU A 105 -12.44 -6.17 3.88
CA GLU A 105 -12.87 -7.57 3.80
C GLU A 105 -12.10 -8.33 2.69
N ILE A 106 -12.02 -7.74 1.49
CA ILE A 106 -11.32 -8.36 0.34
C ILE A 106 -9.83 -8.46 0.65
N LYS A 107 -9.19 -7.40 1.18
CA LYS A 107 -7.77 -7.45 1.59
C LYS A 107 -7.49 -8.59 2.58
N ARG A 108 -8.39 -8.76 3.55
CA ARG A 108 -8.28 -9.83 4.55
C ARG A 108 -8.46 -11.20 3.90
N ASN A 109 -9.45 -11.36 3.03
CA ASN A 109 -9.72 -12.63 2.37
C ASN A 109 -8.59 -13.02 1.41
N ASP A 110 -8.05 -12.07 0.64
CA ASP A 110 -6.86 -12.27 -0.19
C ASP A 110 -5.67 -12.74 0.66
N LEU A 111 -5.40 -12.07 1.79
CA LEU A 111 -4.31 -12.47 2.69
C LEU A 111 -4.51 -13.89 3.22
N LEU A 112 -5.70 -14.21 3.72
CA LEU A 112 -6.00 -15.53 4.29
C LEU A 112 -5.99 -16.65 3.24
N ALA A 113 -6.33 -16.35 1.99
CA ALA A 113 -6.32 -17.33 0.91
C ALA A 113 -4.90 -17.67 0.44
N TYR A 114 -4.01 -16.67 0.33
CA TYR A 114 -2.68 -16.87 -0.25
C TYR A 114 -1.56 -17.09 0.78
N GLU A 115 -1.73 -16.68 2.04
CA GLU A 115 -0.73 -16.93 3.09
C GLU A 115 -0.33 -18.41 3.21
N PRO A 116 -1.25 -19.39 3.29
CA PRO A 116 -0.86 -20.80 3.40
C PRO A 116 -0.25 -21.38 2.12
N LEU A 117 -0.42 -20.70 0.98
CA LEU A 117 0.11 -21.14 -0.32
C LEU A 117 1.53 -20.60 -0.58
N THR A 118 1.96 -19.60 0.18
CA THR A 118 3.20 -18.85 -0.11
C THR A 118 4.40 -19.49 0.57
N ARG A 119 5.43 -19.83 -0.22
CA ARG A 119 6.70 -20.28 0.35
C ARG A 119 7.42 -19.12 1.04
N VAL A 120 7.98 -19.39 2.22
CA VAL A 120 8.77 -18.42 2.98
C VAL A 120 10.24 -18.70 2.76
N TRP A 121 10.97 -17.72 2.24
CA TRP A 121 12.43 -17.75 2.18
C TRP A 121 13.00 -17.41 3.55
N THR A 122 13.94 -18.21 4.05
CA THR A 122 14.59 -17.95 5.33
C THR A 122 15.96 -17.34 5.14
N GLU A 123 16.16 -16.13 5.67
CA GLU A 123 17.51 -15.56 5.80
C GLU A 123 18.18 -16.18 7.04
N THR A 124 18.90 -17.28 6.83
CA THR A 124 19.66 -17.91 7.92
C THR A 124 21.13 -17.52 7.84
N GLN A 125 21.73 -17.23 9.00
CA GLN A 125 23.18 -16.99 9.10
C GLN A 125 24.03 -18.22 8.73
N SER A 126 23.39 -19.38 8.53
CA SER A 126 24.04 -20.65 8.19
C SER A 126 24.65 -20.68 6.77
N GLY A 127 24.37 -19.66 5.95
CA GLY A 127 24.85 -19.60 4.56
C GLY A 127 23.94 -20.28 3.54
N VAL A 128 22.79 -20.79 3.98
CA VAL A 128 21.74 -21.35 3.13
C VAL A 128 20.80 -20.22 2.70
N ASP A 129 20.41 -20.23 1.42
CA ASP A 129 19.61 -19.21 0.73
C ASP A 129 20.32 -17.84 0.58
N ALA A 130 19.58 -16.73 0.70
CA ALA A 130 20.03 -15.39 0.37
C ALA A 130 20.75 -14.72 1.56
N VAL A 131 22.05 -14.94 1.68
CA VAL A 131 22.89 -14.26 2.68
C VAL A 131 23.03 -12.76 2.33
N ASN A 132 22.65 -11.87 3.25
CA ASN A 132 22.56 -10.40 3.05
C ASN A 132 21.42 -9.96 2.13
N PHE A 133 20.20 -10.41 2.42
CA PHE A 133 19.04 -10.11 1.58
C PHE A 133 18.54 -8.68 1.82
N ILE A 134 19.13 -7.71 1.11
CA ILE A 134 18.83 -6.28 1.26
C ILE A 134 17.35 -5.97 1.07
N THR A 135 16.67 -6.67 0.16
CA THR A 135 15.21 -6.53 -0.02
C THR A 135 14.45 -6.96 1.23
N GLY A 136 14.89 -8.00 1.94
CA GLY A 136 14.33 -8.43 3.21
C GLY A 136 14.51 -7.38 4.31
N ILE A 137 15.70 -6.79 4.41
CA ILE A 137 15.96 -5.67 5.35
C ILE A 137 15.03 -4.48 5.04
N GLY A 138 14.88 -4.14 3.75
CA GLY A 138 13.96 -3.09 3.30
C GLY A 138 12.49 -3.44 3.62
N GLY A 139 12.09 -4.69 3.39
CA GLY A 139 10.75 -5.20 3.70
C GLY A 139 10.45 -5.17 5.20
N PHE A 140 11.42 -5.51 6.05
CA PHE A 140 11.30 -5.40 7.50
C PHE A 140 11.03 -3.95 7.93
N LEU A 141 11.82 -3.00 7.42
CA LEU A 141 11.61 -1.58 7.72
C LEU A 141 10.24 -1.09 7.23
N GLN A 142 9.81 -1.52 6.05
CA GLN A 142 8.48 -1.22 5.52
C GLN A 142 7.37 -1.83 6.37
N ALA A 143 7.52 -3.04 6.90
CA ALA A 143 6.54 -3.66 7.80
C ALA A 143 6.41 -2.86 9.12
N VAL A 144 7.49 -2.27 9.61
CA VAL A 144 7.46 -1.45 10.83
C VAL A 144 6.79 -0.09 10.58
N ILE A 145 7.17 0.62 9.50
CA ILE A 145 6.65 1.95 9.18
C ILE A 145 5.24 1.91 8.55
N PHE A 146 5.00 1.01 7.60
CA PHE A 146 3.73 0.92 6.89
C PHE A 146 2.83 -0.19 7.47
N GLY A 147 3.33 -1.12 8.27
CA GLY A 147 2.48 -2.04 9.03
C GLY A 147 2.06 -1.41 10.36
N TYR A 148 2.96 -1.44 11.35
CA TYR A 148 2.64 -1.04 12.73
C TYR A 148 2.34 0.45 12.89
N ASP A 149 3.16 1.32 12.28
CA ASP A 149 2.91 2.77 12.32
C ASP A 149 1.77 3.21 11.42
N GLY A 150 1.45 2.41 10.41
CA GLY A 150 0.27 2.60 9.59
C GLY A 150 0.32 3.89 8.75
N ILE A 151 1.51 4.44 8.51
CA ILE A 151 1.68 5.56 7.57
C ILE A 151 1.22 5.11 6.19
N ARG A 152 0.48 5.96 5.48
CA ARG A 152 0.19 5.82 4.06
C ARG A 152 0.41 7.15 3.37
N LEU A 153 1.25 7.15 2.35
CA LEU A 153 1.38 8.28 1.45
C LEU A 153 0.31 8.20 0.38
N LYS A 154 -0.47 9.26 0.23
CA LYS A 154 -1.45 9.47 -0.83
C LYS A 154 -1.04 10.67 -1.67
N LEU A 155 -1.68 10.87 -2.81
CA LEU A 155 -1.30 11.90 -3.77
C LEU A 155 -1.26 13.33 -3.16
N SER A 156 -2.20 13.66 -2.27
CA SER A 156 -2.31 14.98 -1.64
C SER A 156 -2.09 15.00 -0.13
N GLN A 157 -1.93 13.84 0.50
CA GLN A 157 -1.95 13.71 1.95
C GLN A 157 -1.12 12.55 2.46
N LEU A 158 -0.67 12.67 3.71
CA LEU A 158 -0.14 11.57 4.49
C LEU A 158 -1.22 11.16 5.49
N GLU A 159 -1.58 9.89 5.47
CA GLU A 159 -2.50 9.29 6.44
C GLU A 159 -1.69 8.49 7.46
N VAL A 160 -2.16 8.47 8.70
CA VAL A 160 -1.64 7.57 9.73
C VAL A 160 -2.83 6.83 10.34
N LYS A 161 -2.80 5.51 10.22
CA LYS A 161 -3.74 4.58 10.85
C LYS A 161 -2.96 3.54 11.65
N PRO A 162 -2.45 3.92 12.83
CA PRO A 162 -1.54 3.07 13.59
C PRO A 162 -2.25 1.80 14.07
N GLN A 163 -1.48 0.73 14.25
CA GLN A 163 -2.02 -0.54 14.74
C GLN A 163 -1.86 -0.62 16.27
N SER A 164 -2.91 -1.06 16.95
CA SER A 164 -2.92 -1.23 18.40
C SER A 164 -2.07 -2.39 18.92
N HIS A 165 -1.61 -3.26 18.03
CA HIS A 165 -0.82 -4.44 18.35
C HIS A 165 0.63 -4.25 17.88
N LEU A 166 1.52 -3.95 18.82
CA LEU A 166 2.96 -3.92 18.57
C LEU A 166 3.54 -5.35 18.57
N PRO A 167 4.65 -5.60 17.86
CA PRO A 167 5.22 -6.93 17.76
C PRO A 167 5.76 -7.43 19.11
N GLY A 168 5.47 -8.70 19.42
CA GLY A 168 6.01 -9.40 20.59
C GLY A 168 5.55 -8.76 21.92
N GLN A 169 6.51 -8.41 22.77
CA GLN A 169 6.28 -7.79 24.08
C GLN A 169 6.48 -6.27 24.06
N ALA A 170 6.64 -5.67 22.87
CA ALA A 170 6.89 -4.24 22.75
C ALA A 170 5.68 -3.43 23.26
N ILE A 171 5.94 -2.49 24.17
CA ILE A 171 4.92 -1.61 24.74
C ILE A 171 4.88 -0.23 24.07
N LYS A 172 5.95 0.12 23.35
CA LYS A 172 6.12 1.42 22.72
C LYS A 172 7.01 1.30 21.49
N CYS A 173 6.66 1.99 20.42
CA CYS A 173 7.49 2.20 19.25
C CYS A 173 7.66 3.70 19.01
N ILE A 174 8.85 4.13 18.60
CA ILE A 174 9.17 5.54 18.37
C ILE A 174 9.86 5.67 17.02
N PHE A 175 9.32 6.52 16.17
CA PHE A 175 9.88 6.89 14.88
C PHE A 175 10.38 8.32 14.96
N HIS A 176 11.67 8.52 14.71
CA HIS A 176 12.26 9.85 14.71
C HIS A 176 12.53 10.31 13.28
N GLY A 177 12.31 11.59 13.03
CA GLY A 177 12.81 12.21 11.82
C GLY A 177 12.03 11.89 10.54
N ILE A 178 10.74 11.53 10.63
CA ILE A 178 9.90 11.30 9.45
C ILE A 178 9.70 12.62 8.72
N LYS A 179 10.26 12.74 7.51
CA LYS A 179 10.22 13.98 6.73
C LYS A 179 9.02 13.98 5.80
N TYR A 180 8.18 15.01 5.89
CA TYR A 180 7.03 15.19 5.00
C TYR A 180 6.78 16.67 4.71
N GLN A 181 6.79 17.04 3.42
CA GLN A 181 6.49 18.41 2.94
C GLN A 181 7.21 19.55 3.69
N GLY A 182 8.50 19.36 4.02
CA GLY A 182 9.33 20.35 4.71
C GLY A 182 9.25 20.33 6.24
N PHE A 183 8.45 19.42 6.82
CA PHE A 183 8.38 19.16 8.25
C PHE A 183 9.13 17.88 8.62
N VAL A 184 9.60 17.83 9.85
CA VAL A 184 10.18 16.65 10.49
C VAL A 184 9.27 16.24 11.64
N LEU A 185 8.79 15.01 11.59
CA LEU A 185 7.81 14.45 12.51
C LEU A 185 8.44 13.34 13.33
N ASP A 186 8.22 13.39 14.64
CA ASP A 186 8.53 12.30 15.55
C ASP A 186 7.20 11.68 15.99
N LEU A 187 7.08 10.36 15.81
CA LEU A 187 5.86 9.60 16.01
C LEU A 187 6.07 8.60 17.14
N THR A 188 5.09 8.46 18.01
CA THR A 188 5.15 7.51 19.12
C THR A 188 3.86 6.72 19.20
N ILE A 189 4.00 5.40 19.24
CA ILE A 189 2.89 4.46 19.32
C ILE A 189 3.01 3.65 20.60
N ASN A 190 1.89 3.48 21.29
CA ASN A 190 1.71 2.44 22.29
C ASN A 190 0.33 1.77 22.10
N ASN A 191 -0.03 0.85 22.98
CA ASN A 191 -1.28 0.09 22.89
C ASN A 191 -2.57 0.92 23.10
N LYS A 192 -2.48 2.20 23.49
CA LYS A 192 -3.62 3.07 23.81
C LYS A 192 -3.62 4.35 23.00
N THR A 193 -2.45 4.90 22.70
CA THR A 193 -2.33 6.21 22.09
C THR A 193 -1.31 6.24 20.96
N TYR A 194 -1.56 7.15 20.04
CA TYR A 194 -0.61 7.61 19.04
C TYR A 194 -0.29 9.08 19.30
N GLU A 195 0.99 9.43 19.29
CA GLU A 195 1.46 10.79 19.49
C GLU A 195 2.29 11.27 18.30
N ILE A 196 2.10 12.55 17.97
CA ILE A 196 2.86 13.25 16.93
C ILE A 196 3.50 14.50 17.52
N ILE A 197 4.77 14.70 17.20
CA ILE A 197 5.55 15.88 17.54
C ILE A 197 6.16 16.44 16.26
N VAL A 198 6.02 17.75 16.03
CA VAL A 198 6.77 18.44 14.96
C VAL A 198 8.12 18.87 15.51
N SER A 199 9.17 18.12 15.21
CA SER A 199 10.50 18.35 15.78
C SER A 199 11.27 19.45 15.04
N CYS A 200 11.02 19.64 13.74
CA CYS A 200 11.64 20.70 12.94
C CYS A 200 10.77 21.08 11.74
N GLN A 201 10.98 22.27 11.19
CA GLN A 201 10.33 22.76 9.98
C GLN A 201 11.25 23.69 9.17
N ASN A 202 11.07 23.69 7.85
CA ASN A 202 11.61 24.72 6.98
C ASN A 202 10.65 25.93 6.98
N ASN A 203 10.87 26.94 7.84
CA ASN A 203 10.13 28.22 8.01
C ASN A 203 8.98 28.22 9.04
N ASN A 204 8.45 29.38 9.43
CA ASN A 204 7.31 29.55 10.37
C ASN A 204 5.94 29.01 9.85
N ASP A 205 5.96 28.00 8.99
CA ASP A 205 4.76 27.32 8.49
C ASP A 205 4.06 26.54 9.62
N THR A 206 2.82 26.13 9.35
CA THR A 206 2.09 25.19 10.21
C THR A 206 1.64 24.00 9.38
N ILE A 207 1.52 22.84 10.01
CA ILE A 207 1.07 21.62 9.34
C ILE A 207 -0.41 21.38 9.66
N PRO A 208 -1.32 21.40 8.66
CA PRO A 208 -2.72 21.13 8.90
C PRO A 208 -2.93 19.64 9.21
N LEU A 209 -3.67 19.38 10.28
CA LEU A 209 -4.01 18.04 10.72
C LEU A 209 -5.53 17.89 10.79
N VAL A 210 -6.04 16.85 10.16
CA VAL A 210 -7.44 16.40 10.31
C VAL A 210 -7.44 15.07 11.04
N TYR A 211 -8.33 14.89 12.01
CA TYR A 211 -8.37 13.69 12.85
C TYR A 211 -9.81 13.30 13.24
N GLY A 212 -9.96 12.12 13.85
CA GLY A 212 -11.27 11.59 14.24
C GLY A 212 -12.16 11.32 13.04
N TYR A 213 -11.69 10.50 12.09
CA TYR A 213 -12.41 10.17 10.85
C TYR A 213 -12.74 11.37 9.95
N GLY A 214 -11.95 12.44 10.03
CA GLY A 214 -12.18 13.63 9.23
C GLY A 214 -13.08 14.69 9.89
N HIS A 215 -13.49 14.49 11.15
CA HIS A 215 -14.44 15.37 11.84
C HIS A 215 -13.78 16.52 12.61
N GLN A 216 -12.51 16.37 12.99
CA GLN A 216 -11.80 17.35 13.81
C GLN A 216 -10.59 17.91 13.07
N HIS A 217 -10.23 19.16 13.37
CA HIS A 217 -9.16 19.88 12.71
C HIS A 217 -8.23 20.54 13.73
N SER A 218 -6.94 20.57 13.42
CA SER A 218 -5.93 21.31 14.17
C SER A 218 -4.81 21.76 13.23
N THR A 219 -3.91 22.60 13.73
CA THR A 219 -2.64 22.94 13.10
C THR A 219 -1.53 22.68 14.10
N LEU A 220 -0.45 22.02 13.67
CA LEU A 220 0.74 21.84 14.51
C LEU A 220 1.84 22.83 14.10
N LYS A 221 2.52 23.36 15.11
CA LYS A 221 3.77 24.13 15.04
C LYS A 221 4.92 23.30 15.60
N VAL A 222 6.15 23.77 15.41
CA VAL A 222 7.33 23.14 16.03
C VAL A 222 7.14 23.05 17.54
N ASN A 223 7.51 21.89 18.09
CA ASN A 223 7.34 21.49 19.49
C ASN A 223 5.90 21.26 19.94
N ASP A 224 4.90 21.45 19.07
CA ASP A 224 3.55 21.00 19.39
C ASP A 224 3.54 19.47 19.49
N ARG A 225 2.86 18.99 20.52
CA ARG A 225 2.64 17.57 20.78
C ARG A 225 1.16 17.33 20.89
N LEU A 226 0.64 16.45 20.04
CA LEU A 226 -0.72 15.95 20.17
C LEU A 226 -0.71 14.44 20.40
N SER A 227 -1.68 13.98 21.20
CA SER A 227 -1.88 12.58 21.56
C SER A 227 -3.32 12.22 21.28
N PHE A 228 -3.53 11.08 20.64
CA PHE A 228 -4.83 10.60 20.18
C PHE A 228 -5.03 9.15 20.62
N PRO A 229 -6.28 8.69 20.83
CA PRO A 229 -6.58 7.27 20.92
C PRO A 229 -6.01 6.50 19.72
N ILE A 230 -5.52 5.28 19.94
CA ILE A 230 -4.80 4.51 18.90
C ILE A 230 -5.61 4.27 17.62
N ASP A 231 -6.93 4.17 17.71
CA ASP A 231 -7.79 3.94 16.53
C ASP A 231 -8.14 5.23 15.76
N THR A 232 -7.50 6.35 16.10
CA THR A 232 -7.75 7.64 15.45
C THR A 232 -7.06 7.70 14.09
N LEU A 233 -7.84 7.83 13.01
CA LEU A 233 -7.29 8.19 11.70
C LEU A 233 -6.77 9.63 11.74
N LEU A 234 -5.50 9.80 11.39
CA LEU A 234 -4.86 11.10 11.21
C LEU A 234 -4.60 11.36 9.74
N ILE A 235 -4.88 12.57 9.28
CA ILE A 235 -4.65 13.02 7.91
C ILE A 235 -3.88 14.34 7.95
N ILE A 236 -2.68 14.31 7.39
CA ILE A 236 -1.79 15.44 7.25
C ILE A 236 -1.80 15.88 5.79
N ARG A 237 -2.37 17.04 5.51
CA ARG A 237 -2.49 17.54 4.13
C ARG A 237 -2.34 19.05 4.07
N ARG A 238 -1.60 19.53 3.08
CA ARG A 238 -1.72 20.93 2.64
C ARG A 238 -2.97 21.03 1.76
N SER A 239 -3.69 22.15 1.84
CA SER A 239 -4.87 22.38 0.98
C SER A 239 -4.44 22.35 -0.48
N ILE A 240 -4.70 21.24 -1.16
CA ILE A 240 -4.50 21.08 -2.60
C ILE A 240 -5.85 20.64 -3.15
N ALA A 241 -6.38 21.39 -4.11
CA ALA A 241 -7.54 20.95 -4.87
C ALA A 241 -7.10 19.77 -5.76
N LEU A 242 -7.61 18.58 -5.46
CA LEU A 242 -7.58 17.46 -6.40
C LEU A 242 -8.73 17.61 -7.40
N CYS A 243 -8.61 16.98 -8.57
CA CYS A 243 -9.75 16.80 -9.46
C CYS A 243 -10.90 16.09 -8.70
N PRO A 244 -12.17 16.43 -8.97
CA PRO A 244 -13.33 15.79 -8.36
C PRO A 244 -13.41 14.30 -8.69
#